data_AF-A0A928YDI8-F1
#
_entry.id   AF-A0A928YDI8-F1
#
_cell.length_a   1.000
_cell.length_b   1.000
_cell.length_c   1.000
_cell.angle_alpha   90.00
_cell.angle_beta   90.00
_cell.angle_gamma   90.00
#
_symmetry.space_group_name_H-M   'P 1'
#
loop_
_entity.id
_entity.type
_entity.pdbx_description
1 polymer ?
#
loop_
_entity_poly.entity_id
_entity_poly.type
_entity_poly.pdbx_seq_one_letter_code
_entity_poly.pdbx_strand_id
1 'polypeptide(L)'
;MKGAVENVGSLSKFYEIAESQGINPIERKTELKEDIMIDKIIKENVNNKVKVPPKLLRRYYMENMDEFCQKKEIKLRHIMIKFSTHDNDKAKTYAFAEKIMTLLSTGEDFSSVARSYSEGPNAEKGGEWSFDEIQGLRKELRDVVNSLKDNEYSKITESPVGYHIFKVELIRPEVVKKFEDVQDEIYKKLYREEIGRLKKKYILDLREDAFIKVIKH
;
A
#
# COMPACT_ATOMS: atom_id res chain seq x y z
N MET A 1 15.00 32.18 7.48
CA MET A 1 15.67 33.47 7.18
C MET A 1 17.19 33.36 7.20
N LYS A 2 17.88 32.97 8.30
CA LYS A 2 19.35 32.84 8.31
C LYS A 2 19.92 32.03 7.13
N GLY A 3 19.43 30.80 6.90
CA GLY A 3 19.91 29.98 5.78
C GLY A 3 19.52 30.47 4.37
N ALA A 4 18.52 31.35 4.25
CA ALA A 4 18.14 31.95 2.96
C ALA A 4 18.94 33.23 2.66
N VAL A 5 19.35 33.98 3.70
CA VAL A 5 20.21 35.16 3.58
C VAL A 5 21.66 34.77 3.30
N GLU A 6 22.15 33.66 3.87
CA GLU A 6 23.47 33.09 3.57
C GLU A 6 23.60 32.67 2.10
N ASN A 7 22.54 32.11 1.50
CA ASN A 7 22.54 31.67 0.10
C ASN A 7 22.55 32.84 -0.92
N VAL A 8 22.10 34.03 -0.53
CA VAL A 8 21.95 35.20 -1.43
C VAL A 8 23.07 36.23 -1.20
N GLY A 9 23.90 36.03 -0.17
CA GLY A 9 25.13 36.79 0.08
C GLY A 9 24.94 38.16 0.75
N SER A 10 23.74 38.74 0.73
CA SER A 10 23.42 39.93 1.52
C SER A 10 21.93 40.05 1.84
N LEU A 11 21.62 40.72 2.96
CA LEU A 11 20.26 40.98 3.41
C LEU A 11 19.47 41.86 2.41
N SER A 12 20.16 42.83 1.79
CA SER A 12 19.58 43.71 0.75
C SER A 12 19.13 42.91 -0.48
N LYS A 13 19.99 42.01 -0.96
CA LYS A 13 19.73 41.21 -2.16
C LYS A 13 18.66 40.14 -1.93
N PHE A 14 18.54 39.62 -0.70
CA PHE A 14 17.43 38.75 -0.29
C PHE A 14 16.08 39.49 -0.36
N TYR A 15 16.03 40.74 0.09
CA TYR A 15 14.81 41.55 0.04
C TYR A 15 14.43 41.96 -1.39
N GLU A 16 15.39 42.34 -2.23
CA GLU A 16 15.15 42.60 -3.67
C GLU A 16 14.58 41.37 -4.41
N ILE A 17 15.13 40.18 -4.15
CA ILE A 17 14.66 38.95 -4.78
C ILE A 17 13.26 38.56 -4.28
N ALA A 18 12.98 38.73 -2.98
CA ALA A 18 11.64 38.48 -2.45
C ALA A 18 10.60 39.45 -3.02
N GLU A 19 10.92 40.75 -3.10
CA GLU A 19 10.02 41.76 -3.70
C GLU A 19 9.79 41.53 -5.20
N SER A 20 10.83 41.16 -5.96
CA SER A 20 10.69 40.81 -7.39
C SER A 20 9.86 39.55 -7.65
N GLN A 21 9.69 38.69 -6.64
CA GLN A 21 8.77 37.54 -6.67
C GLN A 21 7.37 37.88 -6.14
N GLY A 22 7.10 39.16 -5.85
CA GLY A 22 5.83 39.63 -5.30
C GLY A 22 5.62 39.32 -3.82
N ILE A 23 6.67 38.95 -3.09
CA ILE A 23 6.62 38.63 -1.67
C ILE A 23 7.07 39.87 -0.88
N ASN A 24 6.15 40.51 -0.15
CA ASN A 24 6.51 41.55 0.80
C ASN A 24 7.27 40.92 1.98
N PRO A 25 8.58 41.19 2.15
CA PRO A 25 9.38 40.47 3.14
C PRO A 25 9.05 40.81 4.59
N ILE A 26 8.47 41.99 4.83
CA ILE A 26 8.02 42.45 6.16
C ILE A 26 6.74 41.72 6.55
N GLU A 27 5.78 41.62 5.63
CA GLU A 27 4.56 40.82 5.81
C GLU A 27 4.92 39.35 6.05
N ARG A 28 5.79 38.78 5.21
CA ARG A 28 6.28 37.40 5.35
C ARG A 28 6.94 37.13 6.70
N LYS A 29 7.74 38.08 7.22
CA LYS A 29 8.35 37.98 8.55
C LYS A 29 7.31 38.00 9.66
N THR A 30 6.23 38.76 9.47
CA THR A 30 5.13 38.89 10.44
C THR A 30 4.30 37.61 10.46
N GLU A 31 3.90 37.08 9.31
CA GLU A 31 3.22 35.78 9.16
C GLU A 31 4.02 34.64 9.84
N LEU A 32 5.31 34.54 9.55
CA LEU A 32 6.17 33.52 10.14
C LEU A 32 6.25 33.63 11.66
N LYS A 33 6.24 34.86 12.19
CA LYS A 33 6.23 35.09 13.64
C LYS A 33 4.91 34.63 14.26
N GLU A 34 3.79 34.88 13.58
CA GLU A 34 2.46 34.41 14.00
C GLU A 34 2.37 32.88 13.97
N ASP A 35 2.83 32.24 12.90
CA ASP A 35 2.89 30.78 12.77
C ASP A 35 3.70 30.15 13.91
N ILE A 36 4.91 30.67 14.18
CA ILE A 36 5.75 30.19 15.28
C ILE A 36 5.06 30.38 16.63
N MET A 37 4.33 31.47 16.81
CA MET A 37 3.60 31.75 18.04
C MET A 37 2.42 30.80 18.23
N ILE A 38 1.65 30.54 17.17
CA ILE A 38 0.58 29.55 17.14
C ILE A 38 1.14 28.16 17.47
N ASP A 39 2.23 27.77 16.83
CA ASP A 39 2.90 26.48 17.08
C ASP A 39 3.35 26.35 18.53
N LYS A 40 3.93 27.42 19.10
CA LYS A 40 4.33 27.44 20.51
C LYS A 40 3.12 27.28 21.45
N ILE A 41 2.04 28.02 21.19
CA ILE A 41 0.80 27.94 21.99
C ILE A 41 0.21 26.54 21.91
N ILE A 42 0.10 25.96 20.71
CA ILE A 42 -0.42 24.59 20.51
C ILE A 42 0.50 23.58 21.21
N LYS A 43 1.82 23.72 21.10
CA LYS A 43 2.76 22.83 21.77
C LYS A 43 2.55 22.84 23.29
N GLU A 44 2.48 24.01 23.90
CA GLU A 44 2.34 24.18 25.35
C GLU A 44 0.96 23.77 25.87
N ASN A 45 -0.10 24.12 25.14
CA ASN A 45 -1.48 23.96 25.62
C ASN A 45 -2.15 22.67 25.17
N VAL A 46 -1.66 22.05 24.09
CA VAL A 46 -2.21 20.81 23.50
C VAL A 46 -1.18 19.69 23.61
N ASN A 47 -0.06 19.79 22.88
CA ASN A 47 0.84 18.65 22.69
C ASN A 47 1.45 18.15 24.00
N ASN A 48 1.87 19.06 24.90
CA ASN A 48 2.44 18.70 26.20
C ASN A 48 1.42 18.08 27.17
N LYS A 49 0.10 18.18 26.88
CA LYS A 49 -0.97 17.60 27.71
C LYS A 49 -1.43 16.23 27.21
N VAL A 50 -0.97 15.79 26.05
CA VAL A 50 -1.34 14.51 25.46
C VAL A 50 -0.82 13.38 26.35
N LYS A 51 -1.70 12.44 26.70
CA LYS A 51 -1.36 11.24 27.46
C LYS A 51 -1.94 10.02 26.77
N VAL A 52 -1.07 9.09 26.37
CA VAL A 52 -1.47 7.80 25.79
C VAL A 52 -0.94 6.68 26.69
N PRO A 53 -1.67 6.29 27.74
CA PRO A 53 -1.22 5.25 28.65
C PRO A 53 -1.17 3.86 27.96
N PRO A 54 -0.27 2.95 28.39
CA PRO A 54 -0.09 1.64 27.76
C PRO A 54 -1.37 0.78 27.69
N LYS A 55 -2.27 0.93 28.67
CA LYS A 55 -3.57 0.24 28.69
C LYS A 55 -4.43 0.57 27.46
N LEU A 56 -4.37 1.81 26.96
CA LEU A 56 -5.08 2.20 25.75
C LEU A 56 -4.49 1.55 24.51
N LEU A 57 -3.15 1.43 24.43
CA LEU A 57 -2.48 0.74 23.32
C LEU A 57 -2.93 -0.72 23.23
N ARG A 58 -2.92 -1.44 24.36
CA ARG A 58 -3.37 -2.84 24.41
C ARG A 58 -4.83 -3.00 24.04
N ARG A 59 -5.70 -2.10 24.57
CA ARG A 59 -7.12 -2.12 24.23
C ARG A 59 -7.34 -1.89 22.74
N TYR A 60 -6.67 -0.88 22.16
CA TYR A 60 -6.75 -0.60 20.74
C TYR A 60 -6.33 -1.81 19.90
N TYR A 61 -5.22 -2.46 20.25
CA TYR A 61 -4.75 -3.67 19.56
C TYR A 61 -5.80 -4.78 19.59
N MET A 62 -6.40 -5.06 20.75
CA MET A 62 -7.42 -6.10 20.91
C MET A 62 -8.73 -5.78 20.18
N GLU A 63 -9.15 -4.52 20.18
CA GLU A 63 -10.38 -4.08 19.51
C GLU A 63 -10.22 -3.97 17.98
N ASN A 64 -8.97 -3.90 17.48
CA ASN A 64 -8.68 -3.71 16.06
C ASN A 64 -7.67 -4.76 15.54
N MET A 65 -7.74 -6.00 16.01
CA MET A 65 -6.79 -7.06 15.61
C MET A 65 -6.73 -7.26 14.09
N ASP A 66 -7.85 -7.04 13.38
CA ASP A 66 -7.92 -7.13 11.93
C ASP A 66 -7.02 -6.11 11.21
N GLU A 67 -6.79 -4.92 11.79
CA GLU A 67 -5.85 -3.93 11.24
C GLU A 67 -4.40 -4.44 11.27
N PHE A 68 -4.11 -5.39 12.17
CA PHE A 68 -2.79 -5.99 12.38
C PHE A 68 -2.68 -7.39 11.79
N CYS A 69 -3.74 -7.89 11.16
CA CYS A 69 -3.72 -9.14 10.42
C CYS A 69 -3.24 -8.88 8.99
N GLN A 70 -2.03 -9.35 8.68
CA GLN A 70 -1.63 -9.49 7.29
C GLN A 70 -2.41 -10.65 6.70
N LYS A 71 -3.29 -10.36 5.74
CA LYS A 71 -4.07 -11.39 5.05
C LYS A 71 -3.17 -12.27 4.19
N LYS A 72 -3.58 -13.52 3.99
CA LYS A 72 -2.95 -14.42 3.03
C LYS A 72 -3.03 -13.82 1.63
N GLU A 73 -1.89 -13.77 0.94
CA GLU A 73 -1.78 -13.30 -0.43
C GLU A 73 -1.03 -14.38 -1.23
N ILE A 74 -1.58 -14.80 -2.36
CA ILE A 74 -0.87 -15.64 -3.33
C ILE A 74 -0.91 -14.92 -4.67
N LYS A 75 0.26 -14.70 -5.26
CA LYS A 75 0.39 -14.27 -6.65
C LYS A 75 0.71 -15.48 -7.51
N LEU A 76 -0.16 -15.75 -8.46
CA LEU A 76 -0.07 -16.91 -9.33
C LEU A 76 -0.03 -16.45 -10.78
N ARG A 77 0.73 -17.17 -11.61
CA ARG A 77 0.68 -17.08 -13.06
C ARG A 77 0.12 -18.37 -13.63
N HIS A 78 -0.65 -18.27 -14.70
CA HIS A 78 -1.35 -19.38 -15.31
C HIS A 78 -1.21 -19.38 -16.84
N ILE A 79 -0.83 -20.53 -17.38
CA ILE A 79 -0.92 -20.84 -18.81
C ILE A 79 -1.95 -21.95 -18.98
N MET A 80 -2.88 -21.74 -19.91
CA MET A 80 -3.85 -22.74 -20.32
C MET A 80 -3.71 -23.01 -21.81
N ILE A 81 -3.75 -24.29 -22.18
CA ILE A 81 -3.83 -24.71 -23.57
C ILE A 81 -5.12 -25.51 -23.72
N LYS A 82 -6.05 -25.02 -24.53
CA LYS A 82 -7.38 -25.61 -24.64
C LYS A 82 -7.34 -26.87 -25.49
N PHE A 83 -8.25 -27.80 -25.18
CA PHE A 83 -8.55 -28.86 -26.11
C PHE A 83 -9.33 -28.30 -27.31
N SER A 84 -8.92 -28.70 -28.52
CA SER A 84 -9.61 -28.31 -29.75
C SER A 84 -11.02 -28.91 -29.77
N THR A 85 -12.01 -28.07 -30.05
CA THR A 85 -13.41 -28.51 -30.22
C THR A 85 -13.63 -29.34 -31.48
N HIS A 86 -12.69 -29.30 -32.43
CA HIS A 86 -12.81 -29.96 -33.73
C HIS A 86 -12.04 -31.27 -33.83
N ASP A 87 -10.89 -31.35 -33.16
CA ASP A 87 -9.93 -32.45 -33.34
C ASP A 87 -9.74 -33.25 -32.03
N ASN A 88 -10.02 -32.63 -30.87
CA ASN A 88 -9.83 -33.17 -29.51
C ASN A 88 -8.55 -34.04 -29.30
N ASP A 89 -7.51 -33.78 -30.10
CA ASP A 89 -6.26 -34.52 -30.08
C ASP A 89 -5.44 -34.08 -28.87
N LYS A 90 -5.69 -34.77 -27.76
CA LYS A 90 -5.00 -34.54 -26.49
C LYS A 90 -3.49 -34.77 -26.59
N ALA A 91 -3.01 -35.63 -27.49
CA ALA A 91 -1.59 -35.89 -27.64
C ALA A 91 -0.88 -34.69 -28.27
N LYS A 92 -1.50 -34.09 -29.29
CA LYS A 92 -1.00 -32.86 -29.91
C LYS A 92 -1.02 -31.67 -28.94
N THR A 93 -2.11 -31.49 -28.18
CA THR A 93 -2.18 -30.43 -27.16
C THR A 93 -1.13 -30.65 -26.07
N TYR A 94 -0.89 -31.90 -25.66
CA TYR A 94 0.12 -32.22 -24.65
C TYR A 94 1.53 -31.93 -25.17
N ALA A 95 1.85 -32.34 -26.40
CA ALA A 95 3.14 -32.04 -27.03
C ALA A 95 3.39 -30.52 -27.15
N PHE A 96 2.33 -29.72 -27.31
CA PHE A 96 2.45 -28.26 -27.27
C PHE A 96 2.70 -27.74 -25.84
N ALA A 97 2.03 -28.30 -24.83
CA ALA A 97 2.32 -27.99 -23.43
C ALA A 97 3.76 -28.33 -23.02
N GLU A 98 4.32 -29.43 -23.53
CA GLU A 98 5.71 -29.80 -23.28
C GLU A 98 6.70 -28.80 -23.89
N LYS A 99 6.39 -28.26 -25.08
CA LYS A 99 7.20 -27.17 -25.67
C LYS A 99 7.18 -25.92 -24.79
N ILE A 100 6.03 -25.54 -24.27
CA ILE A 100 5.91 -24.42 -23.32
C ILE A 100 6.73 -24.67 -22.06
N MET A 101 6.63 -25.87 -21.47
CA MET A 101 7.46 -26.24 -20.32
C MET A 101 8.96 -26.18 -20.62
N THR A 102 9.35 -26.54 -21.84
CA THR A 102 10.75 -26.45 -22.28
C THR A 102 11.21 -24.99 -22.32
N LEU A 103 10.42 -24.07 -22.90
CA LEU A 103 10.74 -22.63 -22.91
C LEU A 103 10.91 -22.06 -21.50
N LEU A 104 9.99 -22.41 -20.59
CA LEU A 104 10.06 -22.01 -19.19
C LEU A 104 11.32 -22.56 -18.50
N SER A 105 11.68 -23.83 -18.78
CA SER A 105 12.87 -24.46 -18.21
C SER A 105 14.19 -23.86 -18.73
N THR A 106 14.18 -23.28 -19.94
CA THR A 106 15.33 -22.57 -20.51
C THR A 106 15.49 -21.15 -19.97
N GLY A 107 14.60 -20.71 -19.07
CA GLY A 107 14.68 -19.42 -18.38
C GLY A 107 13.86 -18.32 -19.03
N GLU A 108 12.98 -18.62 -19.99
CA GLU A 108 12.05 -17.62 -20.49
C GLU A 108 11.10 -17.13 -19.39
N ASP A 109 10.77 -15.84 -19.45
CA ASP A 109 9.86 -15.22 -18.50
C ASP A 109 8.44 -15.76 -18.68
N PHE A 110 7.86 -16.26 -17.58
CA PHE A 110 6.54 -16.88 -17.58
C PHE A 110 5.45 -15.92 -18.10
N SER A 111 5.54 -14.63 -17.75
CA SER A 111 4.53 -13.64 -18.18
C SER A 111 4.55 -13.46 -19.70
N SER A 112 5.73 -13.53 -20.31
CA SER A 112 5.92 -13.42 -21.76
C SER A 112 5.37 -14.65 -22.47
N VAL A 113 5.73 -15.84 -21.99
CA VAL A 113 5.22 -17.12 -22.52
C VAL A 113 3.69 -17.19 -22.40
N ALA A 114 3.13 -16.72 -21.28
CA ALA A 114 1.68 -16.67 -21.09
C ALA A 114 0.99 -15.73 -22.07
N ARG A 115 1.53 -14.54 -22.33
CA ARG A 115 0.99 -13.62 -23.35
C ARG A 115 1.00 -14.22 -24.75
N SER A 116 2.04 -15.00 -25.07
CA SER A 116 2.22 -15.56 -26.40
C SER A 116 1.39 -16.81 -26.66
N TYR A 117 1.18 -17.65 -25.65
CA TYR A 117 0.67 -19.01 -25.87
C TYR A 117 -0.52 -19.41 -25.00
N SER A 118 -0.88 -18.64 -23.97
CA SER A 118 -2.01 -18.99 -23.11
C SER A 118 -3.35 -18.64 -23.77
N GLU A 119 -4.26 -19.60 -23.76
CA GLU A 119 -5.67 -19.44 -24.14
C GLU A 119 -6.59 -19.26 -22.92
N GLY A 120 -5.99 -19.08 -21.74
CA GLY A 120 -6.66 -18.95 -20.45
C GLY A 120 -6.96 -17.49 -20.06
N PRO A 121 -7.62 -17.29 -18.92
CA PRO A 121 -7.87 -15.96 -18.36
C PRO A 121 -6.57 -15.18 -18.10
N ASN A 122 -6.65 -13.85 -18.24
CA ASN A 122 -5.57 -12.91 -17.97
C ASN A 122 -4.28 -13.16 -18.80
N ALA A 123 -4.33 -13.91 -19.90
CA ALA A 123 -3.17 -14.20 -20.77
C ALA A 123 -2.45 -12.91 -21.20
N GLU A 124 -3.19 -11.87 -21.57
CA GLU A 124 -2.68 -10.55 -21.94
C GLU A 124 -1.95 -9.84 -20.78
N LYS A 125 -2.34 -10.13 -19.54
CA LYS A 125 -1.67 -9.69 -18.31
C LYS A 125 -0.59 -10.67 -17.85
N GLY A 126 -0.13 -11.56 -18.73
CA GLY A 126 0.86 -12.58 -18.41
C GLY A 126 0.33 -13.69 -17.52
N GLY A 127 -0.97 -13.98 -17.60
CA GLY A 127 -1.64 -15.03 -16.84
C GLY A 127 -1.77 -14.75 -15.35
N GLU A 128 -1.82 -13.49 -14.91
CA GLU A 128 -1.90 -13.14 -13.48
C GLU A 128 -3.22 -13.58 -12.83
N TRP A 129 -3.14 -14.17 -11.64
CA TRP A 129 -4.29 -14.55 -10.83
C TRP A 129 -4.09 -14.10 -9.39
N SER A 130 -5.13 -13.48 -8.84
CA SER A 130 -5.27 -13.10 -7.43
C SER A 130 -5.69 -14.28 -6.55
N PHE A 131 -5.53 -14.12 -5.24
CA PHE A 131 -5.93 -15.17 -4.29
C PHE A 131 -7.40 -15.56 -4.39
N ASP A 132 -8.30 -14.60 -4.63
CA ASP A 132 -9.73 -14.87 -4.79
C ASP A 132 -10.04 -15.66 -6.07
N GLU A 133 -9.36 -15.34 -7.19
CA GLU A 133 -9.49 -16.12 -8.44
C GLU A 133 -9.02 -17.57 -8.26
N ILE A 134 -7.96 -17.79 -7.47
CA ILE A 134 -7.47 -19.14 -7.13
C ILE A 134 -8.51 -19.92 -6.33
N GLN A 135 -9.26 -19.27 -5.43
CA GLN A 135 -10.38 -19.90 -4.71
C GLN A 135 -11.56 -20.25 -5.62
N GLY A 136 -11.62 -19.69 -6.82
CA GLY A 136 -12.58 -20.08 -7.86
C GLY A 136 -12.17 -21.33 -8.66
N LEU A 137 -10.92 -21.78 -8.57
CA LEU A 137 -10.44 -22.96 -9.31
C LEU A 137 -11.17 -24.24 -8.89
N ARG A 138 -11.32 -25.16 -9.86
CA ARG A 138 -11.69 -26.55 -9.57
C ARG A 138 -10.72 -27.14 -8.55
N LYS A 139 -11.24 -27.99 -7.65
CA LYS A 139 -10.48 -28.55 -6.53
C LYS A 139 -9.15 -29.15 -6.97
N GLU A 140 -9.15 -29.95 -8.03
CA GLU A 140 -7.95 -30.61 -8.58
C GLU A 140 -6.85 -29.62 -8.97
N LEU A 141 -7.20 -28.51 -9.62
CA LEU A 141 -6.24 -27.46 -10.00
C LEU A 141 -5.77 -26.66 -8.78
N ARG A 142 -6.69 -26.41 -7.83
CA ARG A 142 -6.37 -25.72 -6.59
C ARG A 142 -5.40 -26.52 -5.72
N ASP A 143 -5.56 -27.84 -5.67
CA ASP A 143 -4.68 -28.74 -4.92
C ASP A 143 -3.26 -28.72 -5.50
N VAL A 144 -3.13 -28.65 -6.84
CA VAL A 144 -1.83 -28.42 -7.50
C VAL A 144 -1.22 -27.09 -7.07
N VAL A 145 -1.95 -25.98 -7.18
CA VAL A 145 -1.45 -24.66 -6.78
C VAL A 145 -1.04 -24.62 -5.30
N ASN A 146 -1.83 -25.23 -4.42
CA ASN A 146 -1.54 -25.30 -2.98
C ASN A 146 -0.31 -26.15 -2.63
N SER A 147 0.10 -27.05 -3.53
CA SER A 147 1.31 -27.87 -3.34
C SER A 147 2.60 -27.17 -3.77
N LEU A 148 2.51 -26.08 -4.54
CA LEU A 148 3.65 -25.32 -5.02
C LEU A 148 4.25 -24.44 -3.92
N LYS A 149 5.56 -24.29 -3.97
CA LYS A 149 6.30 -23.34 -3.15
C LYS A 149 6.45 -22.00 -3.86
N ASP A 150 6.94 -21.02 -3.11
CA ASP A 150 7.32 -19.73 -3.65
C ASP A 150 8.31 -19.87 -4.81
N ASN A 151 8.04 -19.17 -5.92
CA ASN A 151 8.81 -19.22 -7.16
C ASN A 151 8.86 -20.60 -7.87
N GLU A 152 7.97 -21.53 -7.51
CA GLU A 152 7.85 -22.84 -8.15
C GLU A 152 6.77 -22.85 -9.24
N TYR A 153 6.99 -23.62 -10.31
CA TYR A 153 5.98 -23.92 -11.32
C TYR A 153 5.54 -25.38 -11.28
N SER A 154 4.28 -25.62 -11.62
CA SER A 154 3.69 -26.96 -11.65
C SER A 154 4.18 -27.77 -12.84
N LYS A 155 3.96 -29.09 -12.74
CA LYS A 155 3.88 -29.94 -13.93
C LYS A 155 2.64 -29.59 -14.75
N ILE A 156 2.60 -30.08 -15.98
CA ILE A 156 1.41 -30.02 -16.84
C ILE A 156 0.28 -30.77 -16.14
N THR A 157 -0.83 -30.09 -15.88
CA THR A 157 -2.00 -30.65 -15.22
C THR A 157 -3.18 -30.67 -16.18
N GLU A 158 -3.86 -31.81 -16.31
CA GLU A 158 -5.03 -31.95 -17.17
C GLU A 158 -6.30 -31.50 -16.45
N SER A 159 -7.21 -30.87 -17.21
CA SER A 159 -8.62 -30.72 -16.83
C SER A 159 -9.51 -31.03 -18.03
N PRO A 160 -10.85 -31.07 -17.87
CA PRO A 160 -11.75 -31.33 -19.00
C PRO A 160 -11.67 -30.31 -20.14
N VAL A 161 -11.11 -29.12 -19.89
CA VAL A 161 -11.06 -28.02 -20.87
C VAL A 161 -9.68 -27.82 -21.49
N GLY A 162 -8.64 -28.50 -20.99
CA GLY A 162 -7.28 -28.37 -21.49
C GLY A 162 -6.19 -28.71 -20.50
N TYR A 163 -4.96 -28.36 -20.86
CA TYR A 163 -3.79 -28.48 -19.99
C TYR A 163 -3.45 -27.15 -19.32
N HIS A 164 -2.95 -27.23 -18.10
CA HIS A 164 -2.67 -26.10 -17.22
C HIS A 164 -1.24 -26.18 -16.71
N ILE A 165 -0.56 -25.03 -16.73
CA ILE A 165 0.73 -24.83 -16.07
C ILE A 165 0.58 -23.62 -15.17
N PHE A 166 0.99 -23.76 -13.91
CA PHE A 166 0.92 -22.70 -12.91
C PHE A 166 2.31 -22.32 -12.44
N LYS A 167 2.50 -21.07 -12.03
CA LYS A 167 3.71 -20.62 -11.32
C LYS A 167 3.29 -19.75 -10.15
N VAL A 168 3.75 -20.08 -8.96
CA VAL A 168 3.57 -19.22 -7.79
C VAL A 168 4.71 -18.21 -7.77
N GLU A 169 4.40 -16.92 -7.85
CA GLU A 169 5.40 -15.85 -7.78
C GLU A 169 5.64 -15.38 -6.35
N LEU A 170 4.59 -15.39 -5.53
CA LEU A 170 4.64 -14.94 -4.15
C LEU A 170 3.63 -15.72 -3.30
N ILE A 171 4.09 -16.31 -2.20
CA ILE A 171 3.23 -16.73 -1.09
C ILE A 171 3.49 -15.83 0.11
N ARG A 172 2.48 -15.06 0.49
CA ARG A 172 2.48 -14.30 1.74
C ARG A 172 1.49 -14.95 2.71
N PRO A 173 1.95 -15.57 3.81
CA PRO A 173 1.06 -16.24 4.75
C PRO A 173 0.22 -15.21 5.52
N GLU A 174 -0.91 -15.69 6.03
CA GLU A 174 -1.67 -14.92 7.00
C GLU A 174 -0.90 -14.86 8.32
N VAL A 175 -0.62 -13.64 8.79
CA VAL A 175 0.13 -13.42 10.02
C VAL A 175 -0.51 -12.28 10.80
N VAL A 176 -0.93 -12.57 12.02
CA VAL A 176 -1.31 -11.55 12.99
C VAL A 176 -0.04 -10.99 13.61
N LYS A 177 0.27 -9.72 13.35
CA LYS A 177 1.43 -9.05 13.96
C LYS A 177 1.25 -8.98 15.47
N LYS A 178 2.31 -9.28 16.23
CA LYS A 178 2.25 -9.24 17.69
C LYS A 178 2.15 -7.80 18.18
N PHE A 179 1.56 -7.60 19.35
CA PHE A 179 1.44 -6.26 19.96
C PHE A 179 2.79 -5.54 20.04
N GLU A 180 3.86 -6.25 20.38
CA GLU A 180 5.20 -5.70 20.51
C GLU A 180 5.75 -5.12 19.20
N ASP A 181 5.36 -5.71 18.06
CA ASP A 181 5.79 -5.30 16.73
C ASP A 181 5.05 -4.05 16.23
N VAL A 182 3.86 -3.78 16.77
CA VAL A 182 2.96 -2.71 16.31
C VAL A 182 2.70 -1.62 17.34
N GLN A 183 3.19 -1.76 18.58
CA GLN A 183 2.93 -0.83 19.68
C GLN A 183 3.30 0.62 19.35
N ASP A 184 4.41 0.83 18.65
CA ASP A 184 4.89 2.17 18.27
C ASP A 184 3.99 2.82 17.21
N GLU A 185 3.47 2.00 16.28
CA GLU A 185 2.53 2.44 15.27
C GLU A 185 1.20 2.85 15.92
N ILE A 186 0.69 2.01 16.82
CA ILE A 186 -0.53 2.29 17.60
C ILE A 186 -0.33 3.57 18.43
N TYR A 187 0.81 3.72 19.11
CA TYR A 187 1.10 4.91 19.89
C TYR A 187 1.07 6.18 19.02
N LYS A 188 1.76 6.17 17.87
CA LYS A 188 1.77 7.31 16.95
C LYS A 188 0.37 7.67 16.45
N LYS A 189 -0.47 6.65 16.16
CA LYS A 189 -1.86 6.83 15.73
C LYS A 189 -2.68 7.49 16.84
N LEU A 190 -2.74 6.87 18.02
CA LEU A 190 -3.50 7.39 19.16
C LEU A 190 -3.01 8.75 19.64
N TYR A 191 -1.71 9.00 19.59
CA TYR A 191 -1.12 10.29 19.92
C TYR A 191 -1.61 11.39 18.97
N ARG A 192 -1.64 11.11 17.66
CA ARG A 192 -2.16 12.05 16.65
C ARG A 192 -3.65 12.31 16.83
N GLU A 193 -4.43 11.27 17.09
CA GLU A 193 -5.87 11.38 17.35
C GLU A 193 -6.15 12.22 18.61
N GLU A 194 -5.38 11.99 19.68
CA GLU A 194 -5.52 12.72 20.93
C GLU A 194 -5.10 14.20 20.80
N ILE A 195 -4.04 14.49 20.02
CA ILE A 195 -3.71 15.88 19.64
C ILE A 195 -4.88 16.54 18.93
N GLY A 196 -5.47 15.87 17.93
CA GLY A 196 -6.60 16.40 17.17
C GLY A 196 -7.79 16.71 18.08
N ARG A 197 -8.11 15.79 19.00
CA ARG A 197 -9.17 15.94 19.99
C ARG A 197 -8.93 17.12 20.93
N LEU A 198 -7.73 17.20 21.53
CA LEU A 198 -7.37 18.27 22.46
C LEU A 198 -7.26 19.63 21.76
N LYS A 199 -6.74 19.69 20.53
CA LYS A 199 -6.69 20.92 19.72
C LYS A 199 -8.09 21.44 19.43
N LYS A 200 -9.01 20.55 19.01
CA LYS A 200 -10.41 20.91 18.76
C LYS A 200 -11.05 21.47 20.02
N LYS A 201 -10.85 20.81 21.17
CA LYS A 201 -11.35 21.30 22.46
C LYS A 201 -10.78 22.68 22.79
N TYR A 202 -9.47 22.86 22.72
CA TYR A 202 -8.80 24.13 23.03
C TYR A 202 -9.31 25.29 22.17
N ILE A 203 -9.54 25.07 20.87
CA ILE A 203 -10.11 26.09 19.97
C ILE A 203 -11.55 26.43 20.34
N LEU A 204 -12.35 25.44 20.79
CA LEU A 204 -13.72 25.70 21.25
C LEU A 204 -13.70 26.55 22.52
N ASP A 205 -12.89 26.16 23.51
CA ASP A 205 -12.75 26.91 24.78
C ASP A 205 -12.34 28.38 24.51
N LEU A 206 -11.36 28.61 23.62
CA LEU A 206 -10.94 29.97 23.23
C LEU A 206 -12.04 30.79 22.54
N ARG A 207 -12.95 30.15 21.81
CA ARG A 207 -14.06 30.83 21.12
C ARG A 207 -15.17 31.24 22.09
N GLU A 208 -15.40 30.46 23.14
CA GLU A 208 -16.38 30.79 24.18
C GLU A 208 -15.94 32.03 24.97
N ASP A 209 -14.64 32.15 25.25
CA ASP A 209 -14.06 33.29 25.97
C ASP A 209 -13.84 34.54 25.09
N ALA A 210 -14.08 34.46 23.78
CA ALA A 210 -13.83 35.53 22.82
C ALA A 210 -15.12 36.13 22.25
N PHE A 211 -15.21 37.46 22.21
CA PHE A 211 -16.28 38.14 21.47
C PHE A 211 -15.97 38.10 19.96
N ILE A 212 -16.72 37.28 19.20
CA ILE A 212 -16.56 37.13 17.75
C ILE A 212 -17.75 37.76 17.03
N LYS A 213 -17.49 38.83 16.25
CA LYS A 213 -18.48 39.42 15.34
C LYS A 213 -18.12 39.06 13.90
N VAL A 214 -18.93 38.21 13.28
CA VAL A 214 -18.79 37.90 11.83
C VAL A 214 -19.54 38.95 11.03
N ILE A 215 -18.82 39.76 10.26
CA ILE A 215 -19.41 40.71 9.30
C ILE A 215 -19.50 39.99 7.95
N LYS A 216 -20.72 39.72 7.48
CA LYS A 216 -20.93 39.24 6.11
C LYS A 216 -21.00 40.45 5.16
N HIS A 217 -20.23 40.39 4.09
CA HIS A 217 -20.37 41.29 2.94
C HIS A 217 -21.39 40.72 1.94
#